data_AF-A0A8S2FVR2-F1
#
_entry.id   AF-A0A8S2FVR2-F1
#
_cell.length_a   1.000
_cell.length_b   1.000
_cell.length_c   1.000
_cell.angle_alpha   90.00
_cell.angle_beta   90.00
_cell.angle_gamma   90.00
#
_symmetry.space_group_name_H-M   'P 1'
#
loop_
_entity.id
_entity.type
_entity.pdbx_description
1 polymer ?
#
loop_
_entity_poly.entity_id
_entity_poly.type
_entity_poly.pdbx_seq_one_letter_code
_entity_poly.pdbx_strand_id
1 'polypeptide(L)' 'TITNDFDTKAKVEEILEQSGFAKKRARQMDMDDFLGLLHAFNSEGIHFC' A
#
# COMPACT_ATOMS: atom_id res chain seq x y z
N THR A 1 10.96 -24.55 -9.41
CA THR A 1 11.50 -23.88 -8.22
C THR A 1 10.67 -22.64 -8.01
N ILE A 2 9.78 -22.63 -7.01
CA ILE A 2 9.02 -21.42 -6.69
C ILE A 2 9.91 -20.64 -5.72
N THR A 3 10.46 -19.52 -6.19
CA THR A 3 11.29 -18.62 -5.40
C THR A 3 10.41 -18.01 -4.31
N ASN A 4 10.64 -18.39 -3.06
CA ASN A 4 9.88 -17.95 -1.88
C ASN A 4 10.26 -16.52 -1.41
N ASP A 5 10.93 -15.74 -2.26
CA ASP A 5 11.49 -14.42 -1.91
C ASP A 5 10.49 -13.26 -2.10
N PHE A 6 9.19 -13.53 -2.22
CA PHE A 6 8.20 -12.46 -2.19
C PHE A 6 8.01 -11.98 -0.75
N ASP A 7 8.76 -10.95 -0.38
CA ASP A 7 8.59 -10.26 0.89
C ASP A 7 7.40 -9.28 0.80
N THR A 8 6.23 -9.75 1.22
CA THR A 8 5.00 -8.94 1.28
C THR A 8 5.19 -7.69 2.13
N LYS A 9 6.00 -7.75 3.20
CA LYS A 9 6.23 -6.58 4.05
C LYS A 9 7.00 -5.52 3.27
N ALA A 10 8.10 -5.90 2.63
CA ALA A 10 8.89 -4.98 1.79
C ALA A 10 8.02 -4.37 0.68
N LYS A 11 7.13 -5.17 0.05
CA LYS A 11 6.21 -4.66 -0.96
C LYS A 11 5.21 -3.65 -0.40
N VAL A 12 4.64 -3.90 0.78
CA VAL A 12 3.74 -2.95 1.44
C VAL A 12 4.46 -1.66 1.81
N GLU A 13 5.68 -1.74 2.36
CA GLU A 13 6.50 -0.58 2.69
C GLU A 13 6.82 0.25 1.44
N GLU A 14 7.23 -0.40 0.34
CA GLU A 14 7.46 0.26 -0.96
C GLU A 14 6.22 1.01 -1.47
N ILE A 15 5.04 0.37 -1.43
CA ILE A 15 3.78 1.00 -1.85
C ILE A 15 3.50 2.24 -1.01
N LEU A 16 3.63 2.15 0.31
CA LEU A 16 3.38 3.27 1.22
C LEU A 16 4.36 4.44 0.99
N GLU A 17 5.63 4.16 0.68
CA GLU A 17 6.62 5.17 0.35
C GLU A 17 6.32 5.86 -0.97
N GLN A 18 6.08 5.09 -2.04
CA GLN A 18 5.84 5.62 -3.39
C GLN A 18 4.53 6.40 -3.49
N SER A 19 3.49 5.98 -2.76
CA SER A 19 2.19 6.65 -2.72
C SER A 19 2.14 7.85 -1.75
N GLY A 20 3.21 8.09 -0.98
CA GLY A 20 3.30 9.20 -0.03
C GLY A 20 2.50 9.02 1.27
N PHE A 21 1.97 7.81 1.53
CA PHE A 21 1.19 7.51 2.73
C PHE A 21 2.03 7.01 3.91
N ALA A 22 3.31 6.65 3.72
CA ALA A 22 4.20 6.08 4.76
C ALA A 22 4.30 6.92 6.04
N LYS A 23 4.17 8.25 5.95
CA LYS A 23 4.25 9.18 7.09
C LYS A 23 2.90 9.79 7.47
N LYS A 24 1.83 9.52 6.70
CA LYS A 24 0.49 10.01 7.01
C LYS A 24 -0.09 9.17 8.15
N ARG A 25 -0.82 9.84 9.07
CA ARG A 25 -1.58 9.16 10.11
C ARG A 25 -3.03 9.09 9.67
N ALA A 26 -3.68 7.94 9.85
CA ALA A 26 -5.09 7.74 9.48
C ALA A 26 -6.03 8.84 10.00
N ARG A 27 -5.80 9.37 11.22
CA ARG A 27 -6.59 10.47 11.79
C ARG A 27 -6.53 11.79 11.00
N GLN A 28 -5.54 11.94 10.13
CA GLN A 28 -5.30 13.13 9.30
C GLN A 28 -5.72 12.89 7.83
N MET A 29 -6.16 11.68 7.50
CA MET A 29 -6.59 11.32 6.16
C MET A 29 -8.09 11.53 6.03
N ASP A 30 -8.49 12.08 4.88
CA ASP A 30 -9.88 12.17 4.47
C ASP A 30 -10.26 11.03 3.52
N MET A 31 -11.45 11.11 2.93
CA MET A 31 -11.97 10.06 2.05
C MET A 31 -11.12 9.87 0.78
N ASP A 32 -10.65 10.96 0.18
CA ASP A 32 -9.85 10.91 -1.05
C ASP A 32 -8.47 10.30 -0.77
N ASP A 33 -7.89 10.59 0.39
CA ASP A 33 -6.67 9.94 0.87
C ASP A 33 -6.84 8.43 0.99
N PHE A 34 -7.94 7.94 1.56
CA PHE A 34 -8.20 6.50 1.65
C PHE A 34 -8.46 5.86 0.29
N LEU A 35 -9.16 6.54 -0.62
CA LEU A 35 -9.37 6.07 -2.00
C LEU A 35 -8.06 5.99 -2.77
N GLY A 36 -7.18 6.98 -2.62
CA GLY A 36 -5.84 6.98 -3.20
C GLY A 36 -4.98 5.84 -2.66
N LEU A 37 -5.00 5.61 -1.34
CA LEU A 37 -4.29 4.50 -0.72
C LEU A 37 -4.81 3.14 -1.21
N LEU A 38 -6.13 2.96 -1.27
CA LEU A 38 -6.76 1.76 -1.80
C LEU A 38 -6.39 1.52 -3.27
N HIS A 39 -6.39 2.58 -4.08
CA HIS A 39 -5.97 2.51 -5.48
C HIS A 39 -4.51 2.07 -5.61
N ALA A 40 -3.60 2.64 -4.80
CA ALA A 40 -2.18 2.28 -4.82
C ALA A 40 -1.92 0.80 -4.48
N PHE A 41 -2.70 0.22 -3.56
CA PHE A 41 -2.64 -1.22 -3.30
C PHE A 41 -3.26 -2.04 -4.44
N ASN A 42 -4.42 -1.63 -4.96
CA ASN A 42 -5.11 -2.35 -6.02
C ASN A 42 -4.31 -2.35 -7.34
N SER A 43 -3.59 -1.27 -7.67
CA SER A 43 -2.74 -1.19 -8.87
C SER A 43 -1.56 -2.17 -8.82
N GLU A 44 -1.13 -2.54 -7.62
CA GLU A 44 -0.08 -3.54 -7.38
C GLU A 44 -0.64 -4.96 -7.13
N GLY A 45 -1.96 -5.15 -7.32
CA GLY A 45 -2.64 -6.44 -7.18
C GLY A 45 -2.91 -6.88 -5.73
N ILE A 46 -2.82 -5.96 -4.76
CA ILE A 46 -3.15 -6.21 -3.36
C ILE A 46 -4.57 -5.74 -3.07
N HIS A 47 -5.44 -6.67 -2.71
CA HIS A 47 -6.85 -6.42 -2.41
C HIS A 47 -7.17 -6.72 -0.94
N PHE A 48 -7.90 -5.83 -0.28
CA PHE A 48 -8.40 -6.03 1.08
C PHE A 48 -9.86 -6.52 1.00
N CYS A 49 -10.14 -7.74 1.46
CA CYS A 49 -11.47 -8.36 1.51
C CYS A 49 -11.79 -8.90 2.91
#